data_AF-A0A2J4ZI42-F1
#
_entry.id   AF-A0A2J4ZI42-F1
#
_cell.length_a   1.000
_cell.length_b   1.000
_cell.length_c   1.000
_cell.angle_alpha   90.00
_cell.angle_beta   90.00
_cell.angle_gamma   90.00
#
_symmetry.space_group_name_H-M   'P 1'
#
loop_
_entity.id
_entity.type
_entity.pdbx_description
1 polymer ?
#
loop_
_entity_poly.entity_id
_entity_poly.type
_entity_poly.pdbx_seq_one_letter_code
_entity_poly.pdbx_strand_id
1 'polypeptide(L)' 'MMQMMYSTQELECLVLGCLMNGGATPDAFDVIASTPSEAFSVAYYRQIYGVIKAQAL' A
#
# COMPACT_ATOMS: atom_id res chain seq x y z
N MET A 1 0.87 27.26 -8.40
CA MET A 1 0.61 25.81 -8.29
C MET A 1 0.29 25.51 -6.84
N MET A 2 -0.91 25.00 -6.56
CA MET A 2 -1.28 24.53 -5.22
C MET A 2 -0.59 23.18 -5.02
N GLN A 3 0.42 23.11 -4.15
CA GLN A 3 0.99 21.83 -3.73
C GLN A 3 -0.06 21.15 -2.85
N MET A 4 -0.76 20.16 -3.41
CA MET A 4 -1.70 19.34 -2.64
C MET A 4 -0.84 18.38 -1.81
N MET A 5 -0.53 18.76 -0.58
CA MET A 5 0.21 17.89 0.33
C MET A 5 -0.76 16.85 0.85
N TYR A 6 -0.66 15.63 0.32
CA TYR A 6 -1.42 14.50 0.82
C TYR A 6 -1.11 14.27 2.30
N SER A 7 -2.17 14.05 3.08
CA SER A 7 -2.04 13.49 4.42
C SER A 7 -1.44 12.08 4.35
N THR A 8 -0.86 11.62 5.45
CA THR A 8 -0.32 10.25 5.57
C THR A 8 -1.37 9.21 5.18
N GLN A 9 -2.62 9.40 5.59
CA GLN A 9 -3.72 8.46 5.31
C GLN A 9 -4.10 8.45 3.83
N GLU A 10 -4.08 9.60 3.16
CA GLU A 10 -4.32 9.67 1.71
C GLU A 10 -3.21 8.94 0.94
N LEU A 11 -1.95 9.10 1.34
CA LEU A 11 -0.83 8.36 0.74
C LEU A 11 -0.94 6.85 0.97
N GLU A 12 -1.26 6.43 2.19
CA GLU A 12 -1.48 5.02 2.52
C GLU A 12 -2.60 4.40 1.67
N CYS A 13 -3.73 5.10 1.54
CA CYS A 13 -4.85 4.68 0.72
C CYS A 13 -4.46 4.55 -0.76
N LEU A 14 -3.72 5.52 -1.30
CA LEU A 14 -3.23 5.49 -2.68
C LEU A 14 -2.33 4.28 -2.94
N VAL A 15 -1.40 3.97 -2.03
CA VAL A 15 -0.52 2.80 -2.15
C VAL A 15 -1.35 1.52 -2.23
N LEU A 16 -2.32 1.34 -1.33
CA LEU A 16 -3.20 0.17 -1.37
C LEU A 16 -4.01 0.10 -2.67
N GLY A 17 -4.55 1.23 -3.13
CA GLY A 17 -5.25 1.33 -4.40
C GLY A 17 -4.39 0.92 -5.59
N CYS A 18 -3.15 1.40 -5.64
CA CYS A 18 -2.19 1.03 -6.69
C CYS A 18 -1.86 -0.46 -6.67
N LEU A 19 -1.65 -1.06 -5.49
CA LEU A 19 -1.38 -2.50 -5.37
C LEU A 19 -2.59 -3.34 -5.82
N MET A 20 -3.81 -2.95 -5.42
CA MET A 20 -5.04 -3.64 -5.81
C MET A 20 -5.32 -3.55 -7.32
N ASN A 21 -5.08 -2.38 -7.92
CA ASN A 21 -5.35 -2.16 -9.35
C ASN A 21 -4.22 -2.70 -10.25
N GLY A 22 -2.96 -2.60 -9.80
CA GLY A 22 -1.79 -2.99 -10.57
C GLY A 22 -1.57 -4.50 -10.65
N GLY A 23 -2.05 -5.26 -9.66
CA GLY A 23 -1.88 -6.72 -9.62
C GLY A 23 -0.42 -7.16 -9.43
N ALA A 24 -0.14 -8.42 -9.78
CA ALA A 24 1.14 -9.09 -9.59
C ALA A 24 2.22 -8.62 -10.59
N THR A 25 2.74 -7.42 -10.39
CA THR A 25 3.87 -6.87 -11.15
C THR A 25 5.17 -7.00 -10.36
N PRO A 26 6.35 -7.07 -11.01
CA PRO A 26 7.65 -7.07 -10.31
C PRO A 26 7.78 -5.90 -9.32
N ASP A 27 7.39 -4.69 -9.74
CA ASP A 27 7.43 -3.50 -8.87
C ASP A 27 6.50 -3.64 -7.65
N ALA A 28 5.31 -4.23 -7.82
CA ALA A 28 4.42 -4.51 -6.71
C ALA A 28 5.01 -5.53 -5.74
N PHE A 29 5.68 -6.58 -6.24
CA PHE A 29 6.37 -7.55 -5.39
C PHE A 29 7.51 -6.93 -4.59
N ASP A 30 8.30 -6.05 -5.21
CA ASP A 30 9.39 -5.33 -4.53
C ASP A 30 8.85 -4.45 -3.38
N VAL A 31 7.73 -3.76 -3.61
CA VAL A 31 7.04 -2.98 -2.57
C VAL A 31 6.54 -3.90 -1.46
N ILE A 32 5.89 -5.03 -1.80
CA ILE A 32 5.33 -5.98 -0.83
C ILE A 32 6.42 -6.64 0.04
N ALA A 33 7.57 -6.92 -0.57
CA ALA A 33 8.71 -7.55 0.09
C ALA A 33 9.42 -6.58 1.05
N SER A 34 9.54 -5.31 0.68
CA SER A 34 10.30 -4.31 1.43
C SER A 34 9.47 -3.52 2.46
N THR A 35 8.13 -3.48 2.31
CA THR A 35 7.27 -2.67 3.17
C THR A 35 6.69 -3.51 4.33
N PRO A 36 7.01 -3.17 5.60
CA PRO A 36 6.40 -3.81 6.76
C PRO A 36 4.94 -3.36 6.94
N SER A 37 4.08 -4.21 7.50
CA SER A 37 2.67 -3.86 7.73
C SER A 37 2.51 -2.66 8.67
N GLU A 38 3.47 -2.45 9.58
CA GLU A 38 3.50 -1.33 10.52
C GLU A 38 3.70 0.03 9.84
N ALA A 39 4.09 0.06 8.56
CA ALA A 39 4.23 1.28 7.77
C ALA A 39 2.88 1.99 7.54
N PHE A 40 1.76 1.27 7.61
CA PHE A 40 0.43 1.87 7.57
C PHE A 40 0.03 2.29 8.98
N SER A 41 -0.31 3.56 9.19
CA SER A 41 -0.76 4.09 10.48
C SER A 41 -2.18 3.64 10.84
N VAL A 42 -3.01 3.37 9.83
CA VAL A 42 -4.41 2.94 10.03
C VAL A 42 -4.49 1.42 10.17
N ALA A 43 -5.05 0.94 11.28
CA ALA A 43 -5.20 -0.50 11.55
C ALA A 43 -5.92 -1.26 10.44
N TYR A 44 -6.97 -0.67 9.87
CA TYR A 44 -7.71 -1.25 8.75
C TYR A 44 -6.85 -1.39 7.48
N TYR A 45 -5.98 -0.41 7.19
CA TYR A 45 -5.06 -0.47 6.06
C TYR A 45 -3.99 -1.54 6.25
N ARG A 46 -3.52 -1.78 7.49
CA ARG A 46 -2.65 -2.94 7.79
C ARG A 46 -3.31 -4.26 7.45
N GLN A 47 -4.61 -4.40 7.77
CA GLN A 47 -5.37 -5.62 7.48
C GLN A 47 -5.50 -5.84 5.98
N ILE A 48 -5.87 -4.80 5.22
CA ILE A 48 -5.95 -4.86 3.75
C ILE A 48 -4.59 -5.24 3.16
N TYR A 49 -3.52 -4.56 3.58
CA TYR A 49 -2.18 -4.86 3.11
C TYR A 49 -1.76 -6.30 3.41
N GLY A 50 -2.10 -6.83 4.59
CA GLY A 50 -1.85 -8.23 4.95
C GLY A 50 -2.55 -9.22 4.01
N VAL A 51 -3.80 -8.93 3.61
CA VAL A 51 -4.54 -9.75 2.63
C VAL A 51 -3.88 -9.68 1.25
N ILE A 52 -3.50 -8.49 0.79
CA ILE A 52 -2.79 -8.32 -0.50
C ILE A 52 -1.47 -9.10 -0.50
N LYS A 53 -0.67 -8.95 0.57
CA LYS A 53 0.61 -9.64 0.74
C LYS A 53 0.46 -11.16 0.73
N ALA A 54 -0.60 -11.70 1.34
CA ALA A 54 -0.87 -13.13 1.36
C ALA A 54 -1.30 -13.71 -0.01
N GLN A 55 -1.77 -12.88 -0.94
CA GLN A 55 -2.10 -13.32 -2.31
C GLN A 55 -0.87 -13.27 -3.25
N ALA A 56 0.17 -12.55 -2.83
CA ALA A 56 1.40 -12.36 -3.57
C ALA A 56 2.50 -13.39 -3.22
N LEU A 57 2.34 -14.15 -2.14
CA LEU A 57 3.25 -15.19 -1.64
C LEU A 57 2.62 -16.57 -1.77
#